data_AF-A0A7C7Q2H4-F1
#
_entry.id   AF-A0A7C7Q2H4-F1
#
_cell.length_a   1.000
_cell.length_b   1.000
_cell.length_c   1.000
_cell.angle_alpha   90.00
_cell.angle_beta   90.00
_cell.angle_gamma   90.00
#
_symmetry.space_group_name_H-M   'P 1'
#
loop_
_entity.id
_entity.type
_entity.pdbx_description
1 polymer ?
#
loop_
_entity_poly.entity_id
_entity_poly.type
_entity_poly.pdbx_seq_one_letter_code
_entity_poly.pdbx_strand_id
1 'polypeptide(L)'
;EGHEVVEAEEIIWNYATARSEGKRLNDAGCDVVIFNFCVWSFPDFTVQTAQQINAPIMFLGNINPQYPGWVAFFASAGALDEVGRPFGRALGDVSDPSVQSAIRQFLERHEPDKRKRGESAAKKLFGMRYGEFDGPSMGMYTGHVDQSQWMSELGIHVHHCSQLTLAYRMKRIADERVEAGLKWLEEHCKAIHYDGEALTSGMNGTLARQVRLYLTVKDYCYEEGIDFCGLTGQLDFTEWEEGCTMDLPEALLNDFADWEEDPKRIIICATECDSNGGLTMQLMHLLSDTPVLFADLRHYHDDLGIYDLCNSGEHAPWFAKRSSNWRDNWREVELYPSPKLYFP
;
A
#
# COMPACT_ATOMS: atom_id res chain seq x y z
N GLU A 1 -12.49 -22.35 -12.93
CA GLU A 1 -11.01 -22.25 -13.03
C GLU A 1 -10.33 -23.11 -11.95
N GLY A 2 -10.72 -24.39 -11.82
CA GLY A 2 -10.19 -25.28 -10.77
C GLY A 2 -10.81 -25.11 -9.37
N HIS A 3 -11.78 -24.21 -9.20
CA HIS A 3 -12.54 -24.04 -7.95
C HIS A 3 -13.68 -25.05 -7.84
N GLU A 4 -13.94 -25.51 -6.62
CA GLU A 4 -15.14 -26.27 -6.25
C GLU A 4 -16.19 -25.28 -5.69
N VAL A 5 -17.44 -25.40 -6.13
CA VAL A 5 -18.52 -24.50 -5.71
C VAL A 5 -19.48 -25.26 -4.80
N VAL A 6 -19.71 -24.71 -3.61
CA VAL A 6 -20.75 -25.16 -2.68
C VAL A 6 -21.91 -24.18 -2.76
N GLU A 7 -23.02 -24.60 -3.38
CA GLU A 7 -24.22 -23.78 -3.50
C GLU A 7 -24.99 -23.72 -2.18
N ALA A 8 -25.69 -22.61 -1.95
CA ALA A 8 -26.70 -22.51 -0.89
C ALA A 8 -27.83 -23.51 -1.17
N GLU A 9 -28.29 -24.24 -0.15
CA GLU A 9 -29.42 -25.18 -0.30
C GLU A 9 -30.76 -24.45 -0.28
N GLU A 10 -30.81 -23.31 0.40
CA GLU A 10 -31.98 -22.45 0.48
C GLU A 10 -31.64 -20.98 0.20
N ILE A 11 -32.63 -20.24 -0.31
CA ILE A 11 -32.54 -18.79 -0.38
C ILE A 11 -32.62 -18.23 1.04
N ILE A 12 -31.78 -17.25 1.36
CA ILE A 12 -31.83 -16.55 2.64
C ILE A 12 -32.96 -15.51 2.59
N TRP A 13 -34.06 -15.78 3.30
CA TRP A 13 -35.26 -14.93 3.33
C TRP A 13 -35.83 -14.71 4.74
N ASN A 14 -35.31 -15.40 5.75
CA ASN A 14 -35.66 -15.20 7.15
C ASN A 14 -34.47 -15.45 8.07
N TYR A 15 -34.66 -15.20 9.37
CA TYR A 15 -33.62 -15.35 10.38
C TYR A 15 -33.10 -16.79 10.52
N ALA A 16 -33.97 -17.79 10.36
CA ALA A 16 -33.58 -19.20 10.46
C ALA A 16 -32.68 -19.60 9.28
N THR A 17 -33.07 -19.24 8.05
CA THR A 17 -32.29 -19.58 6.85
C THR A 17 -30.97 -18.83 6.79
N ALA A 18 -30.93 -17.57 7.24
CA ALA A 18 -29.67 -16.80 7.37
C ALA A 18 -28.65 -17.53 8.25
N ARG A 19 -29.10 -18.03 9.42
CA ARG A 19 -28.22 -18.74 10.36
C ARG A 19 -27.86 -20.14 9.90
N SER A 20 -28.82 -20.91 9.38
CA SER A 20 -28.56 -22.29 8.96
C SER A 20 -27.65 -22.33 7.74
N GLU A 21 -27.90 -21.51 6.71
CA GLU A 21 -27.06 -21.49 5.51
C GLU A 21 -25.68 -20.91 5.76
N GLY A 22 -25.59 -19.83 6.55
CA GLY A 22 -24.28 -19.29 6.95
C GLY A 22 -23.45 -20.34 7.69
N LYS A 23 -24.06 -21.07 8.64
CA LYS A 23 -23.38 -22.15 9.36
C LYS A 23 -22.99 -23.30 8.44
N ARG A 24 -23.87 -23.71 7.53
CA ARG A 24 -23.62 -24.82 6.60
C ARG A 24 -22.45 -24.53 5.67
N LEU A 25 -22.40 -23.33 5.08
CA LEU A 25 -21.29 -22.90 4.23
C LEU A 25 -19.97 -22.83 5.01
N ASN A 26 -20.02 -22.39 6.28
CA ASN A 26 -18.84 -22.41 7.14
C ASN A 26 -18.38 -23.84 7.48
N ASP A 27 -19.32 -24.74 7.81
CA ASP A 27 -19.03 -26.15 8.14
C ASP A 27 -18.55 -26.93 6.91
N ALA A 28 -18.95 -26.53 5.70
CA ALA A 28 -18.43 -27.05 4.44
C ALA A 28 -16.97 -26.65 4.18
N GLY A 29 -16.41 -25.74 4.97
CA GLY A 29 -15.01 -25.32 4.85
C GLY A 29 -14.73 -24.44 3.64
N CYS A 30 -15.73 -23.66 3.18
CA CYS A 30 -15.53 -22.74 2.06
C CYS A 30 -14.42 -21.73 2.35
N ASP A 31 -13.44 -21.60 1.44
CA ASP A 31 -12.33 -20.64 1.58
C ASP A 31 -12.78 -19.19 1.34
N VAL A 32 -13.83 -19.01 0.54
CA VAL A 32 -14.48 -17.72 0.23
C VAL A 32 -15.98 -17.95 0.15
N VAL A 33 -16.78 -16.98 0.61
CA VAL A 33 -18.24 -17.01 0.47
C VAL A 33 -18.73 -15.79 -0.30
N ILE A 34 -19.53 -16.01 -1.34
CA ILE A 34 -20.10 -14.95 -2.18
C ILE A 34 -21.58 -14.76 -1.86
N PHE A 35 -21.95 -13.55 -1.44
CA PHE A 35 -23.34 -13.15 -1.27
C PHE A 35 -23.85 -12.52 -2.56
N ASN A 36 -24.77 -13.22 -3.23
CA ASN A 36 -25.34 -12.77 -4.49
C ASN A 36 -26.68 -12.04 -4.27
N PHE A 37 -26.72 -10.75 -4.60
CA PHE A 37 -27.89 -9.90 -4.47
C PHE A 37 -28.57 -9.71 -5.83
N CYS A 38 -29.73 -10.35 -6.00
CA CYS A 38 -30.54 -10.24 -7.23
C CYS A 38 -31.85 -9.46 -7.04
N VAL A 39 -32.34 -9.34 -5.80
CA VAL A 39 -33.60 -8.69 -5.43
C VAL A 39 -33.44 -7.95 -4.09
N TRP A 40 -34.49 -7.27 -3.60
CA TRP A 40 -34.48 -6.73 -2.24
C TRP A 40 -34.24 -7.85 -1.21
N SER A 41 -33.31 -7.66 -0.29
CA SER A 41 -33.12 -8.49 0.89
C SER A 41 -32.89 -7.59 2.10
N PHE A 42 -33.20 -8.09 3.29
CA PHE A 42 -33.05 -7.33 4.52
C PHE A 42 -31.58 -7.35 4.96
N PRO A 43 -30.95 -6.18 5.19
CA PRO A 43 -29.55 -6.10 5.62
C PRO A 43 -29.26 -6.89 6.91
N ASP A 44 -30.25 -7.02 7.81
CA ASP A 44 -30.12 -7.87 9.00
C ASP A 44 -29.76 -9.31 8.62
N PHE A 45 -30.39 -9.90 7.61
CA PHE A 45 -30.08 -11.28 7.21
C PHE A 45 -28.66 -11.43 6.66
N THR A 46 -28.14 -10.40 5.96
CA THR A 46 -26.74 -10.34 5.56
C THR A 46 -25.82 -10.39 6.79
N VAL A 47 -26.09 -9.56 7.81
CA VAL A 47 -25.30 -9.52 9.04
C VAL A 47 -25.36 -10.87 9.77
N GLN A 48 -26.56 -11.44 9.95
CA GLN A 48 -26.74 -12.72 10.65
C GLN A 48 -26.00 -13.87 9.93
N THR A 49 -26.04 -13.89 8.59
CA THR A 49 -25.32 -14.88 7.78
C THR A 49 -23.82 -14.70 7.91
N ALA A 50 -23.33 -13.46 7.78
CA ALA A 50 -21.91 -13.12 7.89
C ALA A 50 -21.33 -13.49 9.27
N GLN A 51 -22.11 -13.38 10.35
CA GLN A 51 -21.71 -13.79 11.70
C GLN A 51 -21.47 -15.30 11.85
N GLN A 52 -22.01 -16.14 10.96
CA GLN A 52 -21.77 -17.58 10.99
C GLN A 52 -20.53 -18.02 10.19
N ILE A 53 -19.95 -17.11 9.39
CA ILE A 53 -18.91 -17.42 8.41
C ILE A 53 -17.57 -16.90 8.92
N ASN A 54 -16.53 -17.74 8.92
CA ASN A 54 -15.15 -17.32 9.23
C ASN A 54 -14.35 -16.94 7.98
N ALA A 55 -14.83 -17.33 6.80
CA ALA A 55 -14.19 -17.04 5.53
C ALA A 55 -14.38 -15.57 5.09
N PRO A 56 -13.49 -15.05 4.24
CA PRO A 56 -13.69 -13.82 3.48
C PRO A 56 -15.02 -13.83 2.72
N ILE A 57 -15.74 -12.70 2.80
CA ILE A 57 -17.05 -12.53 2.17
C ILE A 57 -16.91 -11.56 1.00
N MET A 58 -17.51 -11.90 -0.14
CA MET A 58 -17.62 -11.01 -1.28
C MET A 58 -19.09 -10.75 -1.60
N PHE A 59 -19.45 -9.51 -1.88
CA PHE A 59 -20.77 -9.19 -2.40
C PHE A 59 -20.73 -9.16 -3.92
N LEU A 60 -21.70 -9.82 -4.53
CA LEU A 60 -21.97 -9.79 -5.96
C LEU A 60 -23.35 -9.18 -6.19
N GLY A 61 -23.44 -8.06 -6.92
CA GLY A 61 -24.70 -7.38 -7.21
C GLY A 61 -24.97 -7.31 -8.71
N ASN A 62 -25.88 -8.15 -9.22
CA ASN A 62 -26.25 -8.14 -10.63
C ASN A 62 -27.19 -6.96 -10.97
N ILE A 63 -27.07 -6.39 -12.18
CA ILE A 63 -27.95 -5.32 -12.67
C ILE A 63 -29.25 -5.94 -13.18
N ASN A 64 -30.33 -5.76 -12.44
CA ASN A 64 -31.67 -6.05 -12.94
C ASN A 64 -32.63 -4.93 -12.59
N PRO A 65 -32.99 -4.03 -13.53
CA PRO A 65 -33.88 -2.91 -13.24
C PRO A 65 -35.29 -3.30 -12.77
N GLN A 66 -35.72 -4.55 -12.99
CA GLN A 66 -37.02 -5.03 -12.51
C GLN A 66 -37.04 -5.32 -11.00
N TYR A 67 -35.87 -5.56 -10.40
CA TYR A 67 -35.77 -5.90 -8.99
C TYR A 67 -34.69 -5.08 -8.29
N PRO A 68 -34.92 -4.61 -7.05
CA PRO A 68 -34.01 -3.70 -6.35
C PRO A 68 -32.79 -4.42 -5.72
N GLY A 69 -32.09 -5.30 -6.45
CA GLY A 69 -30.92 -6.03 -5.97
C GLY A 69 -29.77 -5.12 -5.54
N TRP A 70 -29.51 -4.04 -6.29
CA TRP A 70 -28.51 -3.04 -5.91
C TRP A 70 -28.87 -2.27 -4.64
N VAL A 71 -30.17 -2.07 -4.37
CA VAL A 71 -30.61 -1.44 -3.12
C VAL A 71 -30.28 -2.35 -1.94
N ALA A 72 -30.50 -3.66 -2.07
CA ALA A 72 -30.12 -4.63 -1.05
C ALA A 72 -28.60 -4.72 -0.86
N PHE A 73 -27.85 -4.72 -1.96
CA PHE A 73 -26.39 -4.71 -1.96
C PHE A 73 -25.85 -3.53 -1.15
N PHE A 74 -26.26 -2.29 -1.47
CA PHE A 74 -25.72 -1.10 -0.79
C PHE A 74 -26.21 -0.98 0.66
N ALA A 75 -27.46 -1.35 0.94
CA ALA A 75 -27.96 -1.37 2.32
C ALA A 75 -27.23 -2.42 3.18
N SER A 76 -26.96 -3.59 2.61
CA SER A 76 -26.17 -4.65 3.25
C SER A 76 -24.70 -4.26 3.42
N ALA A 77 -24.15 -3.52 2.47
CA ALA A 77 -22.77 -3.03 2.53
C ALA A 77 -22.60 -2.08 3.72
N GLY A 78 -23.49 -1.09 3.86
CA GLY A 78 -23.52 -0.20 5.02
C GLY A 78 -23.73 -0.95 6.33
N ALA A 79 -24.54 -2.02 6.34
CA ALA A 79 -24.76 -2.82 7.55
C ALA A 79 -23.51 -3.61 7.98
N LEU A 80 -22.74 -4.18 7.04
CA LEU A 80 -21.47 -4.83 7.37
C LEU A 80 -20.40 -3.82 7.83
N ASP A 81 -20.35 -2.65 7.20
CA ASP A 81 -19.46 -1.56 7.61
C ASP A 81 -19.76 -1.13 9.07
N GLU A 82 -21.03 -0.96 9.43
CA GLU A 82 -21.48 -0.56 10.79
C GLU A 82 -21.07 -1.58 11.88
N VAL A 83 -21.07 -2.87 11.57
CA VAL A 83 -20.68 -3.94 12.53
C VAL A 83 -19.21 -4.33 12.42
N GLY A 84 -18.43 -3.61 11.59
CA GLY A 84 -16.99 -3.85 11.42
C GLY A 84 -16.65 -5.19 10.76
N ARG A 85 -17.51 -5.70 9.85
CA ARG A 85 -17.26 -6.94 9.13
C ARG A 85 -16.72 -6.64 7.71
N PRO A 86 -15.46 -6.98 7.39
CA PRO A 86 -14.90 -6.73 6.05
C PRO A 86 -15.56 -7.56 4.95
N PHE A 87 -15.64 -6.99 3.74
CA PHE A 87 -16.15 -7.66 2.55
C PHE A 87 -15.57 -7.08 1.25
N GLY A 88 -15.47 -7.91 0.21
CA GLY A 88 -15.18 -7.48 -1.16
C GLY A 88 -16.45 -7.14 -1.94
N ARG A 89 -16.30 -6.52 -3.12
CA ARG A 89 -17.42 -6.08 -3.96
C ARG A 89 -17.15 -6.36 -5.44
N ALA A 90 -18.12 -6.94 -6.14
CA ALA A 90 -18.24 -6.87 -7.58
C ALA A 90 -19.67 -6.50 -7.95
N LEU A 91 -19.81 -5.47 -8.78
CA LEU A 91 -21.10 -4.88 -9.12
C LEU A 91 -21.24 -4.88 -10.65
N GLY A 92 -22.28 -5.53 -11.17
CA GLY A 92 -22.51 -5.68 -12.60
C GLY A 92 -22.91 -7.10 -12.98
N ASP A 93 -23.05 -7.33 -14.29
CA ASP A 93 -23.37 -8.64 -14.85
C ASP A 93 -22.14 -9.55 -14.82
N VAL A 94 -22.27 -10.80 -14.36
CA VAL A 94 -21.16 -11.76 -14.29
C VAL A 94 -20.62 -12.15 -15.67
N SER A 95 -21.36 -11.89 -16.75
CA SER A 95 -20.88 -12.04 -18.12
C SER A 95 -19.91 -10.92 -18.54
N ASP A 96 -19.85 -9.80 -17.80
CA ASP A 96 -18.91 -8.71 -18.04
C ASP A 96 -17.49 -9.12 -17.62
N PRO A 97 -16.48 -9.05 -18.51
CA PRO A 97 -15.10 -9.36 -18.19
C PRO A 97 -14.53 -8.57 -17.00
N SER A 98 -14.98 -7.33 -16.78
CA SER A 98 -14.54 -6.50 -15.65
C SER A 98 -15.04 -7.04 -14.30
N VAL A 99 -16.30 -7.49 -14.25
CA VAL A 99 -16.90 -8.12 -13.06
C VAL A 99 -16.23 -9.45 -12.77
N GLN A 100 -16.00 -10.26 -13.81
CA GLN A 100 -15.25 -11.52 -13.65
C GLN A 100 -13.83 -11.26 -13.14
N SER A 101 -13.16 -10.21 -13.64
CA SER A 101 -11.83 -9.83 -13.16
C SER A 101 -11.85 -9.47 -11.66
N ALA A 102 -12.83 -8.70 -11.20
CA ALA A 102 -12.99 -8.37 -9.78
C ALA A 102 -13.21 -9.61 -8.90
N ILE A 103 -14.01 -10.58 -9.37
CA ILE A 103 -14.21 -11.86 -8.67
C ILE A 103 -12.90 -12.65 -8.62
N ARG A 104 -12.20 -12.81 -9.74
CA ARG A 104 -10.91 -13.52 -9.79
C ARG A 104 -9.88 -12.89 -8.86
N GLN A 105 -9.75 -11.56 -8.88
CA GLN A 105 -8.86 -10.84 -7.97
C GLN A 105 -9.19 -11.10 -6.50
N PHE A 106 -10.48 -11.12 -6.14
CA PHE A 106 -10.89 -11.44 -4.78
C PHE A 106 -10.54 -12.88 -4.39
N LEU A 107 -10.75 -13.85 -5.29
CA LEU A 107 -10.39 -15.25 -5.07
C LEU A 107 -8.88 -15.44 -4.93
N GLU A 108 -8.08 -14.85 -5.83
CA GLU A 108 -6.62 -14.91 -5.79
C GLU A 108 -6.04 -14.31 -4.51
N ARG A 109 -6.59 -13.18 -4.03
CA ARG A 109 -6.19 -12.54 -2.77
C ARG A 109 -6.40 -13.44 -1.55
N HIS A 110 -7.46 -14.26 -1.60
CA HIS A 110 -7.87 -15.14 -0.51
C HIS A 110 -7.52 -16.61 -0.74
N GLU A 111 -6.62 -16.91 -1.68
CA GLU A 111 -6.15 -18.27 -1.93
C GLU A 111 -5.60 -18.90 -0.63
N PRO A 112 -6.20 -20.01 -0.15
CA PRO A 112 -5.83 -20.61 1.13
C PRO A 112 -4.41 -21.20 1.09
N ASP A 113 -3.96 -21.68 -0.07
CA ASP A 113 -2.62 -22.21 -0.23
C ASP A 113 -1.56 -21.09 -0.24
N LYS A 114 -0.85 -20.97 0.89
CA LYS A 114 0.23 -20.00 1.08
C LYS A 114 1.33 -20.11 0.01
N ARG A 115 1.62 -21.32 -0.49
CA ARG A 115 2.64 -21.51 -1.53
C ARG A 115 2.16 -20.95 -2.86
N LYS A 116 0.92 -21.25 -3.26
CA LYS A 116 0.33 -20.68 -4.48
C LYS A 116 0.24 -19.16 -4.42
N ARG A 117 -0.10 -18.58 -3.27
CA ARG A 117 -0.05 -17.11 -3.09
C ARG A 117 1.35 -16.56 -3.26
N GLY A 118 2.35 -17.19 -2.64
CA GLY A 118 3.76 -16.84 -2.80
C GLY A 118 4.21 -16.91 -4.27
N GLU A 119 3.89 -18.00 -4.96
CA GLU A 119 4.19 -18.19 -6.38
C GLU A 119 3.50 -17.14 -7.27
N SER A 120 2.23 -16.82 -6.99
CA SER A 120 1.48 -15.79 -7.72
C SER A 120 2.10 -14.41 -7.54
N ALA A 121 2.44 -14.03 -6.30
CA ALA A 121 3.12 -12.77 -6.01
C ALA A 121 4.50 -12.70 -6.67
N ALA A 122 5.30 -13.78 -6.58
CA ALA A 122 6.61 -13.85 -7.24
C ALA A 122 6.49 -13.73 -8.77
N LYS A 123 5.47 -14.35 -9.39
CA LYS A 123 5.22 -14.20 -10.83
C LYS A 123 4.91 -12.77 -11.24
N LYS A 124 4.31 -11.95 -10.37
CA LYS A 124 4.04 -10.53 -10.64
C LYS A 124 5.33 -9.70 -10.71
N LEU A 125 6.44 -10.16 -10.14
CA LEU A 125 7.74 -9.49 -10.27
C LEU A 125 8.28 -9.55 -11.71
N PHE A 126 7.88 -10.56 -12.48
CA PHE A 126 8.37 -10.73 -13.85
C PHE A 126 7.93 -9.56 -14.73
N GLY A 127 8.90 -8.89 -15.33
CA GLY A 127 8.70 -7.71 -16.17
C GLY A 127 8.64 -6.39 -15.39
N MET A 128 8.71 -6.41 -14.05
CA MET A 128 8.81 -5.18 -13.26
C MET A 128 10.18 -4.51 -13.45
N ARG A 129 10.21 -3.20 -13.24
CA ARG A 129 11.44 -2.39 -13.29
C ARG A 129 11.79 -1.84 -11.91
N TYR A 130 12.97 -2.18 -11.43
CA TYR A 130 13.55 -1.63 -10.20
C TYR A 130 14.39 -0.39 -10.51
N GLY A 131 14.12 0.73 -9.84
CA GLY A 131 14.94 1.94 -9.91
C GLY A 131 16.05 1.93 -8.86
N GLU A 132 17.28 1.70 -9.29
CA GLU A 132 18.49 1.79 -8.47
C GLU A 132 19.05 3.22 -8.59
N PHE A 133 18.71 4.09 -7.65
CA PHE A 133 19.16 5.48 -7.71
C PHE A 133 20.52 5.66 -7.03
N ASP A 134 21.59 5.84 -7.83
CA ASP A 134 23.03 5.72 -7.51
C ASP A 134 23.49 4.30 -7.11
N GLY A 135 23.03 3.71 -6.01
CA GLY A 135 23.42 2.35 -5.61
C GLY A 135 23.51 2.16 -4.10
N PRO A 136 24.18 1.11 -3.59
CA PRO A 136 24.22 0.82 -2.16
C PRO A 136 24.87 1.94 -1.35
N SER A 137 24.18 2.38 -0.29
CA SER A 137 24.71 3.36 0.66
C SER A 137 25.72 2.73 1.62
N MET A 138 26.73 3.50 2.04
CA MET A 138 27.63 3.21 3.18
C MET A 138 28.29 1.82 3.19
N GLY A 139 28.42 1.16 2.03
CA GLY A 139 28.97 -0.19 1.93
C GLY A 139 28.00 -1.31 2.34
N MET A 140 26.69 -1.04 2.36
CA MET A 140 25.65 -2.04 2.60
C MET A 140 25.61 -3.06 1.45
N TYR A 141 26.04 -4.29 1.74
CA TYR A 141 26.06 -5.40 0.79
C TYR A 141 24.66 -5.76 0.25
N THR A 142 23.61 -5.44 1.01
CA THR A 142 22.23 -5.72 0.62
C THR A 142 21.72 -4.83 -0.51
N GLY A 143 22.35 -3.67 -0.76
CA GLY A 143 22.04 -2.83 -1.91
C GLY A 143 22.80 -3.20 -3.19
N HIS A 144 23.84 -4.03 -3.12
CA HIS A 144 24.59 -4.48 -4.30
C HIS A 144 23.79 -5.52 -5.10
N VAL A 145 23.18 -5.09 -6.22
CA VAL A 145 22.38 -5.96 -7.07
C VAL A 145 23.20 -6.57 -8.21
N ASP A 146 23.17 -7.90 -8.34
CA ASP A 146 23.49 -8.55 -9.60
C ASP A 146 22.25 -8.51 -10.52
N GLN A 147 22.27 -7.57 -11.46
CA GLN A 147 21.17 -7.35 -12.39
C GLN A 147 20.91 -8.58 -13.28
N SER A 148 21.95 -9.35 -13.60
CA SER A 148 21.81 -10.59 -14.38
C SER A 148 21.12 -11.67 -13.56
N GLN A 149 21.45 -11.75 -12.27
CA GLN A 149 20.77 -12.65 -11.34
C GLN A 149 19.28 -12.33 -11.25
N TRP A 150 18.93 -11.07 -10.94
CA TRP A 150 17.53 -10.64 -10.81
C TRP A 150 16.73 -10.87 -12.09
N MET A 151 17.33 -10.58 -13.25
CA MET A 151 16.70 -10.85 -14.53
C MET A 151 16.47 -12.37 -14.76
N SER A 152 17.45 -13.20 -14.41
CA SER A 152 17.36 -14.66 -14.64
C SER A 152 16.42 -15.38 -13.69
N GLU A 153 16.37 -14.97 -12.42
CA GLU A 153 15.60 -15.64 -11.37
C GLU A 153 14.18 -15.07 -11.22
N LEU A 154 14.03 -13.76 -11.40
CA LEU A 154 12.79 -13.04 -11.09
C LEU A 154 12.20 -12.31 -12.29
N GLY A 155 12.97 -12.12 -13.37
CA GLY A 155 12.55 -11.34 -14.53
C GLY A 155 12.45 -9.84 -14.27
N ILE A 156 13.14 -9.34 -13.25
CA ILE A 156 13.14 -7.92 -12.88
C ILE A 156 14.23 -7.19 -13.67
N HIS A 157 13.85 -6.07 -14.29
CA HIS A 157 14.79 -5.17 -14.94
C HIS A 157 15.35 -4.17 -13.94
N VAL A 158 16.67 -4.13 -13.74
CA VAL A 158 17.31 -3.10 -12.93
C VAL A 158 17.64 -1.88 -13.80
N HIS A 159 17.20 -0.71 -13.36
CA HIS A 159 17.45 0.58 -13.99
C HIS A 159 18.26 1.45 -13.06
N HIS A 160 19.54 1.63 -13.39
CA HIS A 160 20.40 2.53 -12.65
C HIS A 160 20.21 3.98 -13.13
N CYS A 161 20.01 4.91 -12.20
CA CYS A 161 19.96 6.35 -12.47
C CYS A 161 20.69 7.12 -11.38
N SER A 162 21.59 8.05 -11.72
CA SER A 162 22.23 8.84 -10.67
C SER A 162 21.26 9.83 -10.01
N GLN A 163 21.33 10.03 -8.69
CA GLN A 163 20.50 11.01 -7.98
C GLN A 163 20.85 12.45 -8.36
N LEU A 164 22.01 12.70 -8.98
CA LEU A 164 22.28 13.99 -9.62
C LEU A 164 21.25 14.31 -10.73
N THR A 165 20.72 13.29 -11.41
CA THR A 165 19.60 13.45 -12.35
C THR A 165 18.38 13.99 -11.63
N LEU A 166 18.05 13.44 -10.46
CA LEU A 166 16.94 13.91 -9.64
C LEU A 166 17.16 15.36 -9.20
N ALA A 167 18.37 15.71 -8.74
CA ALA A 167 18.70 17.08 -8.37
C ALA A 167 18.48 18.09 -9.50
N TYR A 168 18.85 17.75 -10.75
CA TYR A 168 18.58 18.62 -11.89
C TYR A 168 17.09 18.73 -12.22
N ARG A 169 16.34 17.65 -12.04
CA ARG A 169 14.90 17.61 -12.32
C ARG A 169 14.08 18.33 -11.26
N MET A 170 14.53 18.36 -10.00
CA MET A 170 13.92 19.16 -8.93
C MET A 170 13.79 20.64 -9.30
N LYS A 171 14.75 21.17 -10.07
CA LYS A 171 14.74 22.57 -10.56
C LYS A 171 13.63 22.86 -11.58
N ARG A 172 12.94 21.82 -12.08
CA ARG A 172 11.85 21.91 -13.06
C ARG A 172 10.47 21.67 -12.45
N ILE A 173 10.40 21.29 -11.17
CA ILE A 173 9.13 21.14 -10.47
C ILE A 173 8.49 22.52 -10.31
N ALA A 174 7.24 22.64 -10.72
CA ALA A 174 6.47 23.87 -10.63
C ALA A 174 6.23 24.24 -9.16
N ASP A 175 6.43 25.52 -8.81
CA ASP A 175 6.32 26.00 -7.43
C ASP A 175 4.91 25.77 -6.86
N GLU A 176 3.86 25.86 -7.67
CA GLU A 176 2.48 25.64 -7.23
C GLU A 176 2.25 24.20 -6.72
N ARG A 177 2.94 23.20 -7.30
CA ARG A 177 2.87 21.80 -6.83
C ARG A 177 3.53 21.65 -5.46
N VAL A 178 4.61 22.40 -5.23
CA VAL A 178 5.35 22.39 -3.96
C VAL A 178 4.55 23.11 -2.87
N GLU A 179 3.98 24.28 -3.20
CA GLU A 179 3.11 25.03 -2.28
C GLU A 179 1.90 24.20 -1.84
N ALA A 180 1.28 23.47 -2.79
CA ALA A 180 0.18 22.55 -2.47
C ALA A 180 0.62 21.44 -1.50
N GLY A 181 1.81 20.86 -1.72
CA GLY A 181 2.36 19.83 -0.83
C GLY A 181 2.70 20.33 0.56
N LEU A 182 3.32 21.49 0.67
CA LEU A 182 3.60 22.12 1.96
C LEU A 182 2.32 22.39 2.75
N LYS A 183 1.30 22.95 2.09
CA LYS A 183 0.00 23.21 2.71
C LYS A 183 -0.67 21.89 3.15
N TRP A 184 -0.61 20.86 2.32
CA TRP A 184 -1.17 19.55 2.66
C TRP A 184 -0.50 18.94 3.89
N LEU A 185 0.82 19.04 4.00
CA LEU A 185 1.58 18.58 5.17
C LEU A 185 1.20 19.38 6.43
N GLU A 186 1.10 20.70 6.32
CA GLU A 186 0.67 21.57 7.43
C GLU A 186 -0.77 21.29 7.89
N GLU A 187 -1.67 20.90 6.96
CA GLU A 187 -3.07 20.61 7.26
C GLU A 187 -3.29 19.20 7.84
N HIS A 188 -2.41 18.24 7.55
CA HIS A 188 -2.65 16.82 7.83
C HIS A 188 -1.67 16.16 8.77
N CYS A 189 -0.41 16.60 8.83
CA CYS A 189 0.51 16.16 9.87
C CYS A 189 0.01 16.64 11.24
N LYS A 190 0.31 15.86 12.28
CA LYS A 190 0.04 16.26 13.66
C LYS A 190 0.83 17.51 14.07
N ALA A 191 2.10 17.56 13.68
CA ALA A 191 2.99 18.69 13.93
C ALA A 191 4.19 18.69 12.97
N ILE A 192 4.74 19.88 12.74
CA ILE A 192 6.02 20.08 12.05
C ILE A 192 6.91 20.93 12.96
N HIS A 193 8.03 20.36 13.41
CA HIS A 193 8.91 20.95 14.41
C HIS A 193 10.06 21.70 13.75
N TYR A 194 9.79 22.85 13.15
CA TYR A 194 10.83 23.68 12.53
C TYR A 194 11.85 24.17 13.57
N ASP A 195 13.14 24.01 13.29
CA ASP A 195 14.25 24.49 14.13
C ASP A 195 14.96 25.72 13.55
N GLY A 196 14.63 26.10 12.31
CA GLY A 196 15.28 27.21 11.62
C GLY A 196 16.63 26.85 11.01
N GLU A 197 17.01 25.57 11.03
CA GLU A 197 18.31 25.10 10.57
C GLU A 197 18.20 23.82 9.73
N ALA A 198 17.99 22.65 10.35
CA ALA A 198 17.87 21.38 9.63
C ALA A 198 16.46 21.21 9.02
N LEU A 199 15.41 21.65 9.72
CA LEU A 199 14.04 21.69 9.22
C LEU A 199 13.53 23.13 9.18
N THR A 200 13.40 23.66 7.97
CA THR A 200 13.00 25.06 7.73
C THR A 200 11.76 25.16 6.85
N SER A 201 10.93 26.15 7.18
CA SER A 201 9.66 26.43 6.50
C SER A 201 9.84 27.29 5.23
N GLY A 202 8.79 27.35 4.42
CA GLY A 202 8.71 28.25 3.26
C GLY A 202 9.36 27.66 2.00
N MET A 203 9.13 28.33 0.86
CA MET A 203 9.46 27.78 -0.47
C MET A 203 10.94 27.53 -0.75
N ASN A 204 11.82 28.21 -0.01
CA ASN A 204 13.27 28.03 -0.06
C ASN A 204 13.82 27.18 1.10
N GLY A 205 12.93 26.69 1.98
CA GLY A 205 13.29 25.87 3.14
C GLY A 205 13.59 24.42 2.77
N THR A 206 14.14 23.68 3.73
CA THR A 206 14.54 22.28 3.58
C THR A 206 13.32 21.37 3.40
N LEU A 207 12.17 21.68 4.02
CA LEU A 207 10.94 20.92 3.78
C LEU A 207 10.46 21.05 2.32
N ALA A 208 10.48 22.26 1.76
CA ALA A 208 10.13 22.48 0.36
C ALA A 208 11.09 21.79 -0.61
N ARG A 209 12.36 21.63 -0.22
CA ARG A 209 13.34 20.86 -0.98
C ARG A 209 13.02 19.37 -0.99
N GLN A 210 12.67 18.79 0.17
CA GLN A 210 12.21 17.40 0.27
C GLN A 210 10.92 17.16 -0.53
N VAL A 211 9.96 18.09 -0.50
CA VAL A 211 8.74 18.03 -1.33
C VAL A 211 9.08 18.03 -2.83
N ARG A 212 10.04 18.86 -3.28
CA ARG A 212 10.51 18.84 -4.68
C ARG A 212 11.16 17.52 -5.05
N LEU A 213 11.96 16.94 -4.15
CA LEU A 213 12.58 15.64 -4.37
C LEU A 213 11.50 14.56 -4.51
N TYR A 214 10.53 14.49 -3.61
CA TYR A 214 9.39 13.57 -3.70
C TYR A 214 8.69 13.64 -5.06
N LEU A 215 8.25 14.83 -5.47
CA LEU A 215 7.57 15.03 -6.76
C LEU A 215 8.46 14.61 -7.93
N THR A 216 9.75 14.89 -7.85
CA THR A 216 10.71 14.48 -8.86
C THR A 216 10.84 12.97 -8.97
N VAL A 217 10.97 12.25 -7.84
CA VAL A 217 11.07 10.78 -7.84
C VAL A 217 9.76 10.18 -8.36
N LYS A 218 8.61 10.69 -7.90
CA LYS A 218 7.30 10.22 -8.36
C LYS A 218 7.13 10.39 -9.88
N ASP A 219 7.37 11.60 -10.39
CA ASP A 219 7.30 11.89 -11.83
C ASP A 219 8.26 11.00 -12.63
N TYR A 220 9.51 10.86 -12.16
CA TYR A 220 10.51 10.02 -12.80
C TYR A 220 10.08 8.56 -12.86
N CYS A 221 9.52 8.02 -11.77
CA CYS A 221 9.04 6.65 -11.74
C CYS A 221 7.88 6.42 -12.72
N TYR A 222 6.94 7.37 -12.82
CA TYR A 222 5.86 7.28 -13.80
C TYR A 222 6.34 7.36 -15.25
N GLU A 223 7.26 8.26 -15.54
CA GLU A 223 7.81 8.44 -16.89
C GLU A 223 8.63 7.23 -17.36
N GLU A 224 9.50 6.70 -16.50
CA GLU A 224 10.39 5.59 -16.84
C GLU A 224 9.75 4.20 -16.63
N GLY A 225 8.52 4.16 -16.09
CA GLY A 225 7.84 2.92 -15.75
C GLY A 225 8.56 2.13 -14.66
N ILE A 226 9.03 2.80 -13.61
CA ILE A 226 9.62 2.17 -12.42
C ILE A 226 8.50 1.67 -11.51
N ASP A 227 8.62 0.44 -11.05
CA ASP A 227 7.61 -0.21 -10.21
C ASP A 227 7.90 -0.11 -8.72
N PHE A 228 9.18 -0.16 -8.36
CA PHE A 228 9.71 0.03 -7.02
C PHE A 228 11.15 0.52 -7.15
N CYS A 229 11.68 1.17 -6.12
CA CYS A 229 13.01 1.78 -6.17
C CYS A 229 13.74 1.73 -4.83
N GLY A 230 15.01 2.09 -4.87
CA GLY A 230 15.82 2.39 -3.71
C GLY A 230 16.50 3.74 -3.90
N LEU A 231 16.54 4.55 -2.85
CA LEU A 231 17.22 5.84 -2.84
C LEU A 231 18.44 5.75 -1.93
N THR A 232 19.63 6.01 -2.47
CA THR A 232 20.91 5.93 -1.73
C THR A 232 20.94 6.93 -0.58
N GLY A 233 20.57 8.18 -0.84
CA GLY A 233 20.63 9.26 0.14
C GLY A 233 22.05 9.52 0.64
N GLN A 234 22.43 8.78 1.69
CA GLN A 234 23.72 8.86 2.35
C GLN A 234 24.87 8.29 1.51
N LEU A 235 26.04 8.90 1.45
CA LEU A 235 26.39 10.20 2.06
C LEU A 235 26.26 11.36 1.07
N ASP A 236 26.55 11.11 -0.21
CA ASP A 236 26.77 12.17 -1.20
C ASP A 236 25.58 13.13 -1.33
N PHE A 237 24.34 12.63 -1.37
CA PHE A 237 23.18 13.50 -1.56
C PHE A 237 22.76 14.19 -0.26
N THR A 238 22.92 13.54 0.89
CA THR A 238 22.59 14.14 2.18
C THR A 238 23.63 15.14 2.68
N GLU A 239 24.90 15.00 2.27
CA GLU A 239 25.99 15.92 2.64
C GLU A 239 26.19 17.06 1.62
N TRP A 240 25.60 16.94 0.43
CA TRP A 240 25.68 17.99 -0.58
C TRP A 240 24.86 19.22 -0.19
N GLU A 241 25.42 20.43 -0.37
CA GLU A 241 24.82 21.71 0.04
C GLU A 241 23.42 21.97 -0.60
N GLU A 242 23.19 21.53 -1.84
CA GLU A 242 21.87 21.60 -2.49
C GLU A 242 21.01 20.36 -2.25
N GLY A 243 21.52 19.37 -1.53
CA GLY A 243 20.85 18.11 -1.18
C GLY A 243 19.90 18.21 0.01
N CYS A 244 19.33 17.08 0.41
CA CYS A 244 18.45 16.93 1.58
C CYS A 244 18.38 15.48 2.02
N THR A 245 17.85 15.24 3.23
CA THR A 245 17.38 13.91 3.62
C THR A 245 16.25 13.43 2.71
N MET A 246 16.06 12.12 2.67
CA MET A 246 15.08 11.45 1.82
C MET A 246 13.90 10.89 2.61
N ASP A 247 13.88 11.14 3.93
CA ASP A 247 12.89 10.64 4.88
C ASP A 247 11.45 10.94 4.43
N LEU A 248 11.13 12.19 4.09
CA LEU A 248 9.80 12.56 3.62
C LEU A 248 9.47 11.97 2.23
N PRO A 249 10.35 12.06 1.21
CA PRO A 249 10.16 11.36 -0.06
C PRO A 249 9.88 9.86 0.10
N GLU A 250 10.67 9.14 0.88
CA GLU A 250 10.55 7.70 1.10
C GLU A 250 9.24 7.37 1.82
N ALA A 251 8.88 8.13 2.87
CA ALA A 251 7.61 7.99 3.58
C ALA A 251 6.41 8.14 2.65
N LEU A 252 6.41 9.18 1.80
CA LEU A 252 5.32 9.45 0.86
C LEU A 252 5.27 8.43 -0.28
N LEU A 253 6.41 7.98 -0.82
CA LEU A 253 6.46 6.95 -1.86
C LEU A 253 5.86 5.64 -1.37
N ASN A 254 6.19 5.24 -0.13
CA ASN A 254 5.69 4.02 0.51
C ASN A 254 4.23 4.12 1.03
N ASP A 255 3.60 5.31 1.04
CA ASP A 255 2.20 5.49 1.41
C ASP A 255 1.25 5.53 0.19
N PHE A 256 -0.06 5.48 0.41
CA PHE A 256 -1.09 5.62 -0.63
C PHE A 256 -1.72 7.03 -0.66
N ALA A 257 -1.15 7.98 0.07
CA ALA A 257 -1.67 9.35 0.18
C ALA A 257 -0.64 10.38 -0.24
N ASP A 258 -1.06 11.34 -1.07
CA ASP A 258 -0.40 12.62 -1.28
C ASP A 258 -1.45 13.70 -1.65
N TRP A 259 -0.98 14.84 -2.13
CA TRP A 259 -1.84 15.96 -2.54
C TRP A 259 -2.20 15.99 -4.03
N GLU A 260 -1.71 15.05 -4.83
CA GLU A 260 -1.94 15.02 -6.28
C GLU A 260 -2.88 13.89 -6.72
N GLU A 261 -2.90 12.78 -5.98
CA GLU A 261 -3.64 11.55 -6.29
C GLU A 261 -4.29 10.95 -5.02
N ASP A 262 -5.57 10.58 -5.09
CA ASP A 262 -6.30 9.93 -3.98
C ASP A 262 -7.15 8.74 -4.50
N PRO A 263 -6.73 7.48 -4.28
CA PRO A 263 -5.46 7.07 -3.68
C PRO A 263 -4.29 7.22 -4.67
N LYS A 264 -3.12 7.56 -4.15
CA LYS A 264 -1.85 7.52 -4.89
C LYS A 264 -1.39 6.07 -5.02
N ARG A 265 -0.80 5.72 -6.17
CA ARG A 265 -0.02 4.48 -6.33
C ARG A 265 1.09 4.41 -5.28
N ILE A 266 1.18 3.31 -4.53
CA ILE A 266 2.35 3.02 -3.69
C ILE A 266 3.52 2.64 -4.59
N ILE A 267 4.66 3.32 -4.41
CA ILE A 267 5.92 2.98 -5.05
C ILE A 267 6.82 2.53 -3.92
N ILE A 268 7.02 1.22 -3.79
CA ILE A 268 7.87 0.68 -2.74
C ILE A 268 9.26 1.28 -2.89
N CYS A 269 9.73 1.94 -1.84
CA CYS A 269 10.98 2.69 -1.84
C CYS A 269 11.83 2.23 -0.66
N ALA A 270 12.98 1.62 -0.94
CA ALA A 270 13.94 1.23 0.08
C ALA A 270 14.87 2.39 0.45
N THR A 271 14.92 2.72 1.73
CA THR A 271 15.93 3.61 2.31
C THR A 271 17.33 3.07 2.04
N GLU A 272 18.29 3.98 1.84
CA GLU A 272 19.72 3.66 1.64
C GLU A 272 20.01 2.77 0.43
N CYS A 273 19.05 2.69 -0.49
CA CYS A 273 19.05 1.80 -1.64
C CYS A 273 19.36 0.35 -1.23
N ASP A 274 18.82 -0.11 -0.09
CA ASP A 274 18.82 -1.53 0.26
C ASP A 274 17.90 -2.29 -0.70
N SER A 275 18.45 -2.63 -1.86
CA SER A 275 17.74 -3.30 -2.96
C SER A 275 17.15 -4.65 -2.57
N ASN A 276 17.83 -5.45 -1.74
CA ASN A 276 17.29 -6.73 -1.28
C ASN A 276 16.14 -6.51 -0.27
N GLY A 277 16.24 -5.49 0.58
CA GLY A 277 15.15 -4.99 1.40
C GLY A 277 13.96 -4.54 0.55
N GLY A 278 14.21 -3.72 -0.47
CA GLY A 278 13.21 -3.24 -1.43
C GLY A 278 12.51 -4.37 -2.20
N LEU A 279 13.26 -5.39 -2.64
CA LEU A 279 12.68 -6.58 -3.26
C LEU A 279 11.77 -7.34 -2.28
N THR A 280 12.20 -7.48 -1.03
CA THR A 280 11.41 -8.12 0.03
C THR A 280 10.13 -7.32 0.29
N MET A 281 10.23 -6.00 0.39
CA MET A 281 9.08 -5.11 0.54
C MET A 281 8.12 -5.21 -0.64
N GLN A 282 8.63 -5.23 -1.87
CA GLN A 282 7.81 -5.33 -3.06
C GLN A 282 7.05 -6.66 -3.09
N LEU A 283 7.70 -7.77 -2.73
CA LEU A 283 7.02 -9.05 -2.62
C LEU A 283 5.94 -9.03 -1.53
N MET A 284 6.21 -8.44 -0.37
CA MET A 284 5.22 -8.28 0.70
C MET A 284 4.03 -7.43 0.26
N HIS A 285 4.29 -6.32 -0.45
CA HIS A 285 3.26 -5.46 -1.00
C HIS A 285 2.37 -6.21 -1.99
N LEU A 286 2.96 -7.03 -2.87
CA LEU A 286 2.22 -7.87 -3.82
C LEU A 286 1.38 -8.97 -3.17
N LEU A 287 1.71 -9.36 -1.93
CA LEU A 287 0.97 -10.32 -1.12
C LEU A 287 -0.15 -9.67 -0.30
N SER A 288 0.07 -8.48 0.24
CA SER A 288 -0.85 -7.82 1.18
C SER A 288 -1.72 -6.74 0.56
N ASP A 289 -1.28 -6.12 -0.54
CA ASP A 289 -1.88 -4.94 -1.15
C ASP A 289 -1.94 -3.75 -0.16
N THR A 290 -0.91 -3.62 0.68
CA THR A 290 -0.75 -2.56 1.69
C THR A 290 0.65 -1.96 1.66
N PRO A 291 0.86 -0.76 2.22
CA PRO A 291 2.21 -0.29 2.57
C PRO A 291 3.01 -1.33 3.35
N VAL A 292 4.34 -1.31 3.19
CA VAL A 292 5.27 -2.23 3.85
C VAL A 292 6.28 -1.44 4.67
N LEU A 293 6.60 -1.97 5.85
CA LEU A 293 7.53 -1.36 6.78
C LEU A 293 8.97 -1.62 6.33
N PHE A 294 9.71 -0.56 6.02
CA PHE A 294 11.18 -0.57 6.07
C PHE A 294 11.61 -0.20 7.49
N ALA A 295 12.54 -0.94 8.09
CA ALA A 295 13.03 -0.64 9.43
C ALA A 295 14.39 -1.29 9.71
N ASP A 296 15.22 -0.59 10.48
CA ASP A 296 16.36 -1.23 11.13
C ASP A 296 15.88 -2.09 12.30
N LEU A 297 16.49 -3.26 12.47
CA LEU A 297 16.46 -3.95 13.75
C LEU A 297 17.46 -3.27 14.69
N ARG A 298 16.98 -2.26 15.41
CA ARG A 298 17.82 -1.30 16.12
C ARG A 298 18.34 -1.84 17.45
N HIS A 299 17.46 -2.43 18.24
CA HIS A 299 17.79 -2.88 19.59
C HIS A 299 16.91 -4.05 20.05
N TYR A 300 17.39 -4.82 21.03
CA TYR A 300 16.57 -5.81 21.74
C TYR A 300 16.44 -5.39 23.21
N HIS A 301 15.22 -5.05 23.61
CA HIS A 301 14.87 -4.73 24.99
C HIS A 301 14.61 -6.03 25.75
N ASP A 302 15.66 -6.55 26.41
CA ASP A 302 15.58 -7.80 27.20
C ASP A 302 14.57 -7.71 28.35
N ASP A 303 14.43 -6.55 28.97
CA ASP A 303 13.48 -6.28 30.05
C ASP A 303 12.01 -6.36 29.60
N LEU A 304 11.76 -6.13 28.31
CA LEU A 304 10.43 -6.17 27.69
C LEU A 304 10.22 -7.42 26.82
N GLY A 305 11.30 -8.11 26.45
CA GLY A 305 11.27 -9.23 25.51
C GLY A 305 10.89 -8.84 24.08
N ILE A 306 11.22 -7.62 23.62
CA ILE A 306 10.85 -7.10 22.30
C ILE A 306 12.04 -6.56 21.50
N TYR A 307 11.93 -6.62 20.16
CA TYR A 307 12.83 -5.91 19.25
C TYR A 307 12.27 -4.53 18.93
N ASP A 308 13.15 -3.53 18.97
CA ASP A 308 12.91 -2.18 18.48
C ASP A 308 13.19 -2.12 16.97
N LEU A 309 12.15 -1.83 16.20
CA LEU A 309 12.20 -1.69 14.75
C LEU A 309 12.00 -0.20 14.43
N CYS A 310 13.08 0.49 14.07
CA CYS A 310 13.07 1.93 13.85
C CYS A 310 14.05 2.26 12.72
N ASN A 311 13.54 2.80 11.62
CA ASN A 311 14.37 3.19 10.48
C ASN A 311 15.15 4.47 10.79
N SER A 312 16.13 4.80 9.95
CA SER A 312 17.01 5.97 10.06
C SER A 312 16.37 7.31 9.67
N GLY A 313 15.04 7.44 9.73
CA GLY A 313 14.36 8.72 9.51
C GLY A 313 12.86 8.61 9.26
N GLU A 314 12.41 7.51 8.63
CA GLU A 314 11.04 7.41 8.13
C GLU A 314 10.38 6.05 8.32
N HIS A 315 9.05 6.06 8.32
CA HIS A 315 8.25 4.89 8.02
C HIS A 315 7.06 5.35 7.18
N ALA A 316 6.47 4.45 6.37
CA ALA A 316 5.21 4.70 5.70
C ALA A 316 4.12 5.13 6.72
N PRO A 317 3.55 6.36 6.60
CA PRO A 317 2.57 6.91 7.54
C PRO A 317 1.39 6.00 7.86
N TRP A 318 0.96 5.16 6.92
CA TRP A 318 -0.08 4.15 7.14
C TRP A 318 0.13 3.32 8.41
N PHE A 319 1.36 3.03 8.83
CA PHE A 319 1.61 2.22 10.04
C PHE A 319 1.16 2.89 11.35
N ALA A 320 0.86 4.21 11.35
CA ALA A 320 0.41 4.91 12.55
C ALA A 320 -0.96 4.41 13.06
N LYS A 321 -1.92 4.14 12.17
CA LYS A 321 -3.24 3.58 12.52
C LYS A 321 -3.70 2.43 11.64
N ARG A 322 -3.03 2.19 10.51
CA ARG A 322 -3.40 1.22 9.47
C ARG A 322 -4.82 1.46 8.92
N SER A 323 -5.26 2.72 8.93
CA SER A 323 -6.59 3.11 8.43
C SER A 323 -6.56 3.22 6.90
N SER A 324 -7.65 2.81 6.26
CA SER A 324 -7.90 3.08 4.83
C SER A 324 -8.25 4.54 4.58
N ASN A 325 -8.73 5.27 5.59
CA ASN A 325 -8.79 6.71 5.56
C ASN A 325 -7.42 7.27 5.96
N TRP A 326 -6.62 7.66 4.97
CA TRP A 326 -5.25 8.12 5.19
C TRP A 326 -5.13 9.28 6.19
N ARG A 327 -6.18 10.11 6.33
CA ARG A 327 -6.19 11.23 7.28
C ARG A 327 -6.05 10.78 8.73
N ASP A 328 -6.54 9.59 9.08
CA ASP A 328 -6.39 9.06 10.44
C ASP A 328 -4.93 8.69 10.73
N ASN A 329 -4.19 8.28 9.70
CA ASN A 329 -2.78 7.93 9.80
C ASN A 329 -1.92 9.20 9.93
N TRP A 330 -2.11 10.16 9.01
CA TRP A 330 -1.31 11.40 8.96
C TRP A 330 -1.50 12.31 10.18
N ARG A 331 -2.67 12.27 10.83
CA ARG A 331 -2.94 12.98 12.10
C ARG A 331 -2.07 12.54 13.28
N GLU A 332 -1.30 11.48 13.13
CA GLU A 332 -0.37 10.99 14.15
C GLU A 332 1.10 11.22 13.76
N VAL A 333 1.37 11.67 12.53
CA VAL A 333 2.72 11.89 12.00
C VAL A 333 3.24 13.25 12.45
N GLU A 334 4.45 13.26 12.99
CA GLU A 334 5.18 14.47 13.38
C GLU A 334 6.50 14.53 12.61
N LEU A 335 6.80 15.68 11.99
CA LEU A 335 8.06 15.90 11.28
C LEU A 335 9.06 16.61 12.20
N TYR A 336 10.25 16.02 12.35
CA TYR A 336 11.32 16.54 13.19
C TYR A 336 12.56 16.91 12.35
N PRO A 337 13.41 17.85 12.84
CA PRO A 337 14.69 18.12 12.21
C PRO A 337 15.62 16.91 12.27
N SER A 338 16.34 16.66 11.18
CA SER A 338 17.34 15.61 11.12
C SER A 338 18.52 15.91 12.06
N PRO A 339 19.14 14.90 12.70
CA PRO A 339 20.29 15.14 13.55
C PRO A 339 21.52 15.54 12.74
N LYS A 340 22.05 16.75 12.98
CA LYS A 340 23.26 17.29 12.28
C LYS A 340 24.52 16.43 12.37
N LEU A 341 24.58 15.53 13.35
CA LEU A 341 25.72 14.61 13.46
C LEU A 341 25.78 13.67 12.25
N TYR A 342 24.63 13.30 11.69
CA TYR A 342 24.51 12.37 10.56
C TYR A 342 24.09 13.07 9.27
N PHE A 343 23.31 14.16 9.37
CA PHE A 343 22.80 14.92 8.23
C PHE A 343 23.19 16.40 8.39
N PRO A 344 24.44 16.77 8.06
CA PRO A 344 25.05 18.06 8.40
C PRO A 344 24.51 19.26 7.62
#